data_AF-A0A966WIA3-F1
#
_entry.id   AF-A0A966WIA3-F1
#
_cell.length_a   1.000
_cell.length_b   1.000
_cell.length_c   1.000
_cell.angle_alpha   90.00
_cell.angle_beta   90.00
_cell.angle_gamma   90.00
#
_symmetry.space_group_name_H-M   'P 1'
#
loop_
_entity.id
_entity.type
_entity.pdbx_description
1 polymer ?
#
loop_
_entity_poly.entity_id
_entity_poly.type
_entity_poly.pdbx_seq_one_letter_code
_entity_poly.pdbx_strand_id
1 'polypeptide(L)'
;MIIHPLSEGQFTVDQTKVFVPFDASQHQLTARPAGSLLVEIQPFVVITSQDVIVLDAGLGYRIGDELQLHRQLRAVGLQPEQVTKVILSHLHKDHIGGIAYTDQSVVHPSFPQAHYYVQREELHYALATPTASYLPALLQWLSSYER
;
A
#
# COMPACT_ATOMS: atom_id res chain seq x y z
N MET A 1 -9.61 -12.00 -17.94
CA MET A 1 -9.16 -11.33 -16.71
C MET A 1 -7.69 -11.70 -16.51
N ILE A 2 -6.84 -10.73 -16.20
CA ILE A 2 -5.42 -10.92 -15.94
C ILE A 2 -5.13 -10.37 -14.55
N ILE A 3 -4.25 -11.03 -13.78
CA ILE A 3 -3.86 -10.59 -12.44
C ILE A 3 -2.34 -10.54 -12.39
N HIS A 4 -1.79 -9.43 -11.92
CA HIS A 4 -0.36 -9.28 -11.68
C HIS A 4 -0.11 -8.94 -10.21
N PRO A 5 0.84 -9.64 -9.55
CA PRO A 5 1.37 -9.17 -8.27
C PRO A 5 2.22 -7.92 -8.49
N LEU A 6 2.16 -6.98 -7.55
CA LEU A 6 2.90 -5.71 -7.58
C LEU A 6 3.80 -5.61 -6.32
N SER A 7 4.65 -6.60 -6.12
CA SER A 7 5.48 -6.77 -4.91
C SER A 7 6.27 -5.50 -4.51
N GLU A 8 6.12 -5.07 -3.27
CA GLU A 8 7.06 -4.13 -2.64
C GLU A 8 8.26 -4.83 -2.01
N GLY A 9 8.20 -6.17 -1.92
CA GLY A 9 9.28 -7.03 -1.48
C GLY A 9 9.11 -7.55 -0.07
N GLN A 10 10.21 -8.10 0.45
CA GLN A 10 10.26 -8.74 1.76
C GLN A 10 10.64 -7.74 2.84
N PHE A 11 9.96 -7.84 3.97
CA PHE A 11 10.21 -7.03 5.15
C PHE A 11 10.18 -7.90 6.39
N THR A 12 10.88 -7.47 7.43
CA THR A 12 10.69 -7.97 8.78
C THR A 12 9.93 -6.94 9.60
N VAL A 13 8.95 -7.38 10.38
CA VAL A 13 8.13 -6.53 11.24
C VAL A 13 7.94 -7.19 12.60
N ASP A 14 8.05 -6.41 13.67
CA ASP A 14 7.80 -6.87 15.04
C ASP A 14 6.64 -6.08 15.68
N GLN A 15 6.54 -6.14 17.01
CA GLN A 15 5.49 -5.44 17.77
C GLN A 15 5.51 -3.92 17.62
N THR A 16 6.63 -3.33 17.17
CA THR A 16 6.75 -1.89 16.90
C THR A 16 6.00 -1.46 15.64
N LYS A 17 5.59 -2.41 14.78
CA LYS A 17 4.97 -2.14 13.47
C LYS A 17 5.87 -1.34 12.53
N VAL A 18 7.19 -1.44 12.71
CA VAL A 18 8.18 -0.90 11.78
C VAL A 18 8.56 -2.01 10.81
N PHE A 19 8.36 -1.75 9.51
CA PHE A 19 8.74 -2.66 8.44
C PHE A 19 10.18 -2.36 8.02
N VAL A 20 11.06 -3.33 8.14
CA VAL A 20 12.47 -3.21 7.78
C VAL A 20 12.75 -4.10 6.57
N PRO A 21 13.28 -3.56 5.45
CA PRO A 21 13.59 -4.35 4.26
C PRO A 21 14.43 -5.59 4.59
N PHE A 22 14.12 -6.69 3.93
CA PHE A 22 14.79 -7.97 4.08
C PHE A 22 15.23 -8.51 2.72
N ASP A 23 16.42 -9.09 2.69
CA ASP A 23 17.01 -9.72 1.50
C ASP A 23 17.69 -11.00 2.01
N ALA A 24 17.17 -12.16 1.63
CA ALA A 24 17.66 -13.45 2.11
C ALA A 24 19.12 -13.75 1.65
N SER A 25 19.63 -13.06 0.63
CA SER A 25 21.01 -13.19 0.17
C SER A 25 22.00 -12.38 1.01
N GLN A 26 21.52 -11.34 1.71
CA GLN A 26 22.35 -10.41 2.48
C GLN A 26 22.10 -10.50 3.99
N HIS A 27 20.90 -10.93 4.39
CA HIS A 27 20.42 -10.88 5.76
C HIS A 27 20.09 -12.26 6.30
N GLN A 28 20.31 -12.45 7.61
CA GLN A 28 19.88 -13.63 8.35
C GLN A 28 18.68 -13.26 9.23
N LEU A 29 17.62 -14.08 9.20
CA LEU A 29 16.42 -13.81 9.99
C LEU A 29 16.71 -13.84 11.50
N THR A 30 17.64 -14.68 11.95
CA THR A 30 18.10 -14.77 13.34
C THR A 30 18.82 -13.52 13.85
N ALA A 31 19.25 -12.62 12.94
CA ALA A 31 19.85 -11.34 13.31
C ALA A 31 18.79 -10.24 13.57
N ARG A 32 17.51 -10.52 13.35
CA ARG A 32 16.40 -9.60 13.64
C ARG A 32 15.97 -9.71 15.10
N PRO A 33 15.34 -8.67 15.68
CA PRO A 33 14.77 -8.74 17.03
C PRO A 33 13.87 -9.96 17.21
N ALA A 34 13.95 -10.60 18.38
CA ALA A 34 13.10 -11.74 18.71
C ALA A 34 11.61 -11.38 18.57
N GLY A 35 10.85 -12.25 17.89
CA GLY A 35 9.44 -11.99 17.58
C GLY A 35 9.20 -11.24 16.26
N SER A 36 10.25 -10.89 15.51
CA SER A 36 10.10 -10.40 14.14
C SER A 36 9.50 -11.47 13.23
N LEU A 37 8.54 -11.07 12.41
CA LEU A 37 7.96 -11.89 11.35
C LEU A 37 8.54 -11.45 10.00
N LEU A 38 8.95 -12.42 9.19
CA LEU A 38 9.24 -12.19 7.77
C LEU A 38 7.92 -12.17 7.01
N VAL A 39 7.66 -11.08 6.29
CA VAL A 39 6.44 -10.84 5.52
C VAL A 39 6.79 -10.34 4.13
N GLU A 40 5.89 -10.56 3.18
CA GLU A 40 5.94 -9.99 1.83
C GLU A 40 4.80 -8.97 1.72
N ILE A 41 5.12 -7.75 1.29
CA ILE A 41 4.11 -6.74 0.98
C ILE A 41 3.81 -6.81 -0.51
N GLN A 42 2.61 -7.28 -0.85
CA GLN A 42 2.24 -7.54 -2.24
C GLN A 42 0.82 -7.09 -2.55
N PRO A 43 0.65 -5.84 -3.00
CA PRO A 43 -0.51 -5.42 -3.75
C PRO A 43 -0.71 -6.25 -5.02
N PHE A 44 -1.92 -6.20 -5.58
CA PHE A 44 -2.22 -6.83 -6.87
C PHE A 44 -2.92 -5.84 -7.79
N VAL A 45 -2.71 -5.97 -9.10
CA VAL A 45 -3.59 -5.38 -10.11
C VAL A 45 -4.38 -6.46 -10.82
N VAL A 46 -5.68 -6.24 -10.94
CA VAL A 46 -6.64 -7.07 -11.66
C VAL A 46 -7.14 -6.30 -12.86
N ILE A 47 -6.88 -6.83 -14.05
CA ILE A 47 -7.29 -6.25 -15.33
C ILE A 47 -8.48 -7.05 -15.86
N THR A 48 -9.60 -6.37 -16.00
CA THR A 48 -10.83 -6.91 -16.59
C THR A 48 -11.10 -6.24 -17.95
N SER A 49 -12.21 -6.57 -18.60
CA SER A 49 -12.62 -5.88 -19.83
C SER A 49 -13.11 -4.46 -19.61
N GLN A 50 -13.39 -4.05 -18.37
CA GLN A 50 -14.00 -2.75 -18.02
C GLN A 50 -13.13 -1.92 -17.06
N ASP A 51 -12.36 -2.59 -16.20
CA ASP A 51 -11.67 -1.98 -15.08
C ASP A 51 -10.22 -2.44 -14.96
N VAL A 52 -9.39 -1.54 -14.44
CA VAL A 52 -8.07 -1.83 -13.87
C VAL A 52 -8.17 -1.58 -12.38
N ILE A 53 -8.11 -2.66 -11.60
CA ILE A 53 -8.40 -2.65 -10.17
C ILE A 53 -7.12 -2.93 -9.40
N VAL A 54 -6.73 -2.03 -8.51
CA VAL A 54 -5.65 -2.26 -7.55
C VAL A 54 -6.26 -2.79 -6.24
N LEU A 55 -5.72 -3.90 -5.74
CA LEU A 55 -6.07 -4.50 -4.45
C LEU A 55 -4.94 -4.17 -3.47
N ASP A 56 -5.27 -3.35 -2.47
CA ASP A 56 -4.32 -2.70 -1.56
C ASP A 56 -3.22 -1.89 -2.28
N ALA A 57 -2.51 -1.05 -1.53
CA ALA A 57 -1.54 -0.10 -2.05
C ALA A 57 -0.17 -0.15 -1.34
N GLY A 58 0.08 -1.21 -0.55
CA GLY A 58 1.39 -1.45 0.04
C GLY A 58 1.77 -0.47 1.15
N LEU A 59 3.06 -0.42 1.46
CA LEU A 59 3.70 0.48 2.41
C LEU A 59 3.93 1.89 1.85
N GLY A 60 3.74 2.11 0.55
CA GLY A 60 4.17 3.34 -0.12
C GLY A 60 5.70 3.40 -0.26
N TYR A 61 6.33 2.23 -0.41
CA TYR A 61 7.78 2.11 -0.47
C TYR A 61 8.33 2.76 -1.75
N ARG A 62 9.51 3.39 -1.66
CA ARG A 62 10.11 4.13 -2.77
C ARG A 62 11.46 3.56 -3.16
N ILE A 63 11.72 3.53 -4.47
CA ILE A 63 13.05 3.28 -5.03
C ILE A 63 13.49 4.57 -5.73
N GLY A 64 14.37 5.32 -5.06
CA GLY A 64 14.66 6.71 -5.45
C GLY A 64 13.42 7.58 -5.28
N ASP A 65 13.10 8.37 -6.29
CA ASP A 65 11.95 9.29 -6.26
C ASP A 65 10.64 8.66 -6.74
N GLU A 66 10.61 7.35 -6.98
CA GLU A 66 9.45 6.64 -7.54
C GLU A 66 8.86 5.64 -6.53
N LEU A 67 7.53 5.62 -6.39
CA LEU A 67 6.84 4.55 -5.65
C LEU A 67 7.10 3.22 -6.35
N GLN A 68 7.50 2.20 -5.60
CA GLN A 68 7.71 0.85 -6.12
C GLN A 68 6.41 0.29 -6.74
N LEU A 69 5.26 0.60 -6.14
CA LEU A 69 3.94 0.28 -6.69
C LEU A 69 3.73 0.85 -8.11
N HIS A 70 4.12 2.11 -8.35
CA HIS A 70 4.01 2.73 -9.67
C HIS A 70 4.98 2.12 -10.67
N ARG A 71 6.21 1.80 -10.24
CA ARG A 71 7.19 1.08 -11.06
C ARG A 71 6.67 -0.30 -11.48
N GLN A 72 6.12 -1.05 -10.54
CA GLN A 72 5.53 -2.38 -10.77
C GLN A 72 4.39 -2.32 -11.79
N LEU A 73 3.49 -1.33 -11.67
CA LEU A 73 2.41 -1.11 -12.65
C LEU A 73 2.96 -0.82 -14.05
N ARG A 74 3.96 0.07 -14.15
CA ARG A 74 4.62 0.36 -15.43
C ARG A 74 5.30 -0.85 -16.05
N ALA A 75 5.88 -1.72 -15.22
CA ALA A 75 6.51 -2.96 -15.68
C ALA A 75 5.52 -3.92 -16.35
N VAL A 76 4.23 -3.87 -15.98
CA VAL A 76 3.15 -4.64 -16.62
C VAL A 76 2.38 -3.83 -17.68
N GLY A 77 2.92 -2.69 -18.11
CA GLY A 77 2.38 -1.89 -19.20
C GLY A 77 1.22 -0.96 -18.82
N LEU A 78 1.01 -0.69 -17.52
CA LEU A 78 -0.02 0.21 -17.02
C LEU A 78 0.57 1.51 -16.46
N GLN A 79 -0.13 2.62 -16.64
CA GLN A 79 0.11 3.87 -15.93
C GLN A 79 -0.84 3.99 -14.73
N PRO A 80 -0.43 4.66 -13.62
CA PRO A 80 -1.30 4.86 -12.46
C PRO A 80 -2.65 5.52 -12.79
N GLU A 81 -2.70 6.41 -13.79
CA GLU A 81 -3.92 7.08 -14.25
C GLU A 81 -4.92 6.12 -14.91
N GLN A 82 -4.49 4.93 -15.33
CA GLN A 82 -5.36 3.92 -15.91
C GLN A 82 -6.10 3.10 -14.85
N VAL A 83 -5.69 3.18 -13.58
CA VAL A 83 -6.37 2.49 -12.47
C VAL A 83 -7.73 3.13 -12.26
N THR A 84 -8.78 2.33 -12.39
CA THR A 84 -10.18 2.79 -12.26
C THR A 84 -10.71 2.58 -10.85
N LYS A 85 -10.16 1.61 -10.11
CA LYS A 85 -10.60 1.25 -8.77
C LYS A 85 -9.44 0.87 -7.87
N VAL A 86 -9.51 1.27 -6.62
CA VAL A 86 -8.65 0.78 -5.54
C VAL A 86 -9.55 0.14 -4.50
N ILE A 87 -9.34 -1.13 -4.19
CA ILE A 87 -10.09 -1.84 -3.14
C ILE A 87 -9.13 -2.10 -1.99
N LEU A 88 -9.45 -1.55 -0.83
CA LEU A 88 -8.66 -1.72 0.39
C LEU A 88 -9.26 -2.84 1.22
N SER A 89 -8.46 -3.86 1.50
CA SER A 89 -8.86 -4.99 2.34
C SER A 89 -9.08 -4.54 3.79
N HIS A 90 -8.18 -3.68 4.29
CA HIS A 90 -8.25 -2.99 5.57
C HIS A 90 -7.26 -1.81 5.60
N LEU A 91 -7.18 -1.06 6.69
CA LEU A 91 -6.52 0.25 6.71
C LEU A 91 -5.13 0.29 7.39
N HIS A 92 -4.48 -0.85 7.61
CA HIS A 92 -3.11 -0.85 8.13
C HIS A 92 -2.10 -0.27 7.12
N LYS A 93 -0.98 0.24 7.65
CA LYS A 93 0.03 0.98 6.89
C LYS A 93 0.61 0.23 5.70
N ASP A 94 0.67 -1.08 5.77
CA ASP A 94 1.15 -2.00 4.73
C ASP A 94 0.13 -2.27 3.63
N HIS A 95 -1.09 -1.74 3.78
CA HIS A 95 -2.14 -1.79 2.79
C HIS A 95 -2.46 -0.40 2.24
N ILE A 96 -2.38 0.65 3.06
CA ILE A 96 -2.77 2.01 2.63
C ILE A 96 -1.59 2.94 2.38
N GLY A 97 -0.37 2.55 2.71
CA GLY A 97 0.79 3.43 2.66
C GLY A 97 1.02 4.05 1.28
N GLY A 98 0.64 3.35 0.21
CA GLY A 98 0.75 3.85 -1.17
C GLY A 98 -0.55 4.40 -1.77
N ILE A 99 -1.60 4.75 -1.01
CA ILE A 99 -2.83 5.34 -1.61
C ILE A 99 -2.63 6.78 -2.08
N ALA A 100 -1.68 7.48 -1.47
CA ALA A 100 -1.28 8.84 -1.78
C ALA A 100 0.21 9.03 -1.49
N TYR A 101 0.83 10.03 -2.10
CA TYR A 101 2.22 10.41 -1.85
C TYR A 101 2.36 11.92 -1.77
N THR A 102 3.39 12.38 -1.05
CA THR A 102 3.70 13.81 -0.95
C THR A 102 4.80 14.16 -1.93
N ASP A 103 4.56 15.17 -2.76
CA ASP A 103 5.56 15.82 -3.61
C ASP A 103 5.54 17.33 -3.34
N GLN A 104 6.71 17.93 -3.08
CA GLN A 104 6.83 19.37 -2.78
C GLN A 104 5.84 19.89 -1.71
N SER A 105 5.58 19.10 -0.67
CA SER A 105 4.58 19.38 0.40
C SER A 105 3.11 19.30 -0.03
N VAL A 106 2.83 18.88 -1.27
CA VAL A 106 1.48 18.64 -1.79
C VAL A 106 1.19 17.14 -1.77
N VAL A 107 0.02 16.77 -1.25
CA VAL A 107 -0.43 15.37 -1.25
C VAL A 107 -1.15 15.08 -2.56
N HIS A 108 -0.69 14.03 -3.25
CA HIS A 108 -1.26 13.56 -4.51
C HIS A 108 -1.83 12.14 -4.32
N PRO A 109 -3.02 11.84 -4.85
CA PRO A 109 -3.47 10.44 -4.94
C PRO A 109 -2.52 9.66 -5.84
N SER A 110 -2.19 8.43 -5.44
CA SER A 110 -1.41 7.53 -6.29
C SER A 110 -2.16 7.15 -7.57
N PHE A 111 -3.50 7.10 -7.50
CA PHE A 111 -4.37 6.72 -8.60
C PHE A 111 -5.44 7.80 -8.83
N PRO A 112 -5.11 8.87 -9.57
CA PRO A 112 -5.95 10.08 -9.63
C PRO A 112 -7.32 9.89 -10.28
N GLN A 113 -7.51 8.83 -11.08
CA GLN A 113 -8.78 8.52 -11.75
C GLN A 113 -9.59 7.43 -11.02
N ALA A 114 -9.06 6.88 -9.92
CA ALA A 114 -9.65 5.71 -9.28
C ALA A 114 -10.73 6.09 -8.27
N HIS A 115 -11.75 5.23 -8.19
CA HIS A 115 -12.62 5.17 -7.02
C HIS A 115 -12.00 4.27 -5.94
N TYR A 116 -11.91 4.78 -4.71
CA TYR A 116 -11.39 4.05 -3.56
C TYR A 116 -12.54 3.43 -2.78
N TYR A 117 -12.45 2.12 -2.54
CA TYR A 117 -13.45 1.34 -1.82
C TYR A 117 -12.83 0.80 -0.52
N VAL A 118 -13.50 1.09 0.58
CA VAL A 118 -13.17 0.57 1.92
C VAL A 118 -14.47 0.22 2.63
N GLN A 119 -14.42 -0.77 3.51
CA GLN A 119 -15.55 -1.11 4.36
C GLN A 119 -15.78 0.01 5.40
N ARG A 120 -17.02 0.50 5.53
CA ARG A 120 -17.35 1.67 6.36
C ARG A 120 -17.01 1.52 7.85
N GLU A 121 -17.28 0.36 8.44
CA GLU A 121 -16.92 0.06 9.83
C GLU A 121 -15.41 -0.06 10.03
N GLU A 122 -14.65 -0.53 9.05
CA GLU A 122 -13.18 -0.50 9.10
C GLU A 122 -12.67 0.94 9.12
N LEU A 123 -13.23 1.82 8.29
CA LEU A 123 -12.89 3.25 8.31
C LEU A 123 -13.21 3.89 9.67
N HIS A 124 -14.41 3.65 10.20
CA HIS A 124 -14.79 4.13 11.53
C HIS A 124 -13.87 3.60 12.62
N TYR A 125 -13.57 2.31 12.60
CA TYR A 125 -12.70 1.66 13.58
C TYR A 125 -11.29 2.23 13.55
N ALA A 126 -10.69 2.37 12.36
CA ALA A 126 -9.35 2.92 12.18
C ALA A 126 -9.25 4.38 12.63
N LEU A 127 -10.27 5.20 12.37
CA LEU A 127 -10.33 6.58 12.83
C LEU A 127 -10.48 6.69 14.36
N ALA A 128 -11.20 5.76 14.99
CA ALA A 128 -11.44 5.75 16.43
C ALA A 128 -10.32 5.07 17.25
N THR A 129 -9.48 4.25 16.63
CA THR A 129 -8.51 3.38 17.31
C THR A 129 -7.08 3.73 16.91
N PRO A 130 -6.47 4.78 17.49
CA PRO A 130 -5.10 5.15 17.16
C PRO A 130 -4.14 4.06 17.64
N THR A 131 -3.51 3.35 16.70
CA THR A 131 -2.47 2.35 16.97
C THR A 131 -1.27 2.58 16.06
N ALA A 132 -0.15 1.94 16.38
CA ALA A 132 1.05 1.96 15.54
C ALA A 132 0.83 1.33 14.16
N SER A 133 -0.27 0.60 13.93
CA SER A 133 -0.57 0.00 12.62
C SER A 133 -1.14 0.99 11.61
N TYR A 134 -1.73 2.10 12.06
CA TYR A 134 -2.43 3.06 11.22
C TYR A 134 -1.58 4.28 10.86
N LEU A 135 -1.94 4.96 9.76
CA LEU A 135 -1.34 6.22 9.31
C LEU A 135 -2.39 7.34 9.40
N PRO A 136 -2.45 8.11 10.51
CA PRO A 136 -3.53 9.07 10.75
C PRO A 136 -3.73 10.09 9.62
N ALA A 137 -2.64 10.57 9.01
CA ALA A 137 -2.72 11.51 7.88
C ALA A 137 -3.42 10.90 6.65
N LEU A 138 -3.13 9.63 6.33
CA LEU A 138 -3.78 8.94 5.21
C LEU A 138 -5.22 8.56 5.52
N LEU A 139 -5.52 8.18 6.77
CA LEU A 139 -6.90 7.95 7.20
C LEU A 139 -7.75 9.22 7.08
N GLN A 140 -7.23 10.35 7.55
CA GLN A 140 -7.91 11.65 7.43
C GLN A 140 -8.09 12.04 5.97
N TRP A 141 -7.04 11.91 5.16
CA TRP A 141 -7.11 12.15 3.72
C TRP A 141 -8.19 11.29 3.06
N LEU A 142 -8.21 9.98 3.32
CA LEU A 142 -9.20 9.06 2.76
C LEU A 142 -10.63 9.43 3.19
N SER A 143 -10.84 9.74 4.48
CA SER A 143 -12.15 10.13 5.02
C SER A 143 -12.69 11.44 4.43
N SER A 144 -11.82 12.33 3.92
CA SER A 144 -12.26 13.59 3.29
C SER A 144 -13.03 13.39 1.98
N TYR A 145 -13.00 12.17 1.41
CA TYR A 145 -13.71 11.78 0.20
C TYR A 145 -14.93 10.88 0.47
N GLU A 146 -15.27 10.64 1.74
CA GLU A 146 -16.45 9.86 2.11
C GLU A 146 -17.71 10.51 1.52
N ARG A 147 -18.49 9.71 0.78
CA ARG A 147 -19.70 10.12 0.07
C ARG A 147 -20.84 9.16 0.37
#